data_AF-A0A960CXH9-F1
#
_entry.id   AF-A0A960CXH9-F1
#
_cell.length_a   1.000
_cell.length_b   1.000
_cell.length_c   1.000
_cell.angle_alpha   90.00
_cell.angle_beta   90.00
_cell.angle_gamma   90.00
#
_symmetry.space_group_name_H-M   'P 1'
#
loop_
_entity.id
_entity.type
_entity.pdbx_description
1 polymer ?
#
loop_
_entity_poly.entity_id
_entity_poly.type
_entity_poly.pdbx_seq_one_letter_code
_entity_poly.pdbx_strand_id
1 'polypeptide(L)'
;AYVTYAPEMMEFLERTSRWLEFVWKPGYADYYPELPGGSELGSTINVPPIDLRSLGDEEDNLLKPLALAPKGIWLGPKDLRLFYQVRQNWRGKAVLLKLLWRKFRAHVFGDRIAAIGQSLAARLRLAMKERDIPLWLDAPMTELITDVDGGVVGAVIERAGTQLRIGARGVILATGGFDHDMVWRREYLPELEHDWSFGNPVAVGDGIRAGEKVGASTDLLDEAWWFPAMCWPDGRLQFMLNERMMPAQFVVNGAGQRFINEAAPYMDFAHAMIVGHRTGVSHIPCWLITDTRSFHRYVVGGHLPIPKVPGAPVPTGRKVPQAWLDSGVVRCAPTLDELAARIGVPPAELRRTAERFNELARKGHDDDFNRGDSVYDNYYGDPTLPNPNLYPLTTPPYLAFQIILGDLGTSGGLRTDEHARVLRSDDTVIDGLYAVGNTSAAVMGRSYAGAGATIGPAMAFGYIAARHIAGRPGNQDISAVISKDSTHIGGNS
;
A
#
# COMPACT_ATOMS: atom_id res chain seq x y z
N ALA A 1 -13.35 11.90 -14.54
CA ALA A 1 -14.07 11.76 -13.26
C ALA A 1 -13.19 12.06 -12.05
N TYR A 2 -12.21 11.20 -11.71
CA TYR A 2 -11.42 11.31 -10.46
C TYR A 2 -10.85 12.71 -10.20
N VAL A 3 -10.03 13.24 -11.12
CA VAL A 3 -9.35 14.55 -10.96
C VAL A 3 -10.36 15.69 -10.76
N THR A 4 -11.50 15.63 -11.45
CA THR A 4 -12.55 16.65 -11.39
C THR A 4 -13.27 16.65 -10.04
N TYR A 5 -13.67 15.48 -9.54
CA TYR A 5 -14.54 15.37 -8.36
C TYR A 5 -13.80 15.20 -7.04
N ALA A 6 -12.50 14.89 -7.05
CA ALA A 6 -11.73 14.77 -5.80
C ALA A 6 -11.74 16.07 -4.96
N PRO A 7 -11.53 17.27 -5.53
CA PRO A 7 -11.67 18.51 -4.77
C PRO A 7 -13.08 18.73 -4.22
N GLU A 8 -14.12 18.49 -5.03
CA GLU A 8 -15.53 18.61 -4.58
C GLU A 8 -15.86 17.64 -3.44
N MET A 9 -15.32 16.42 -3.50
CA MET A 9 -15.48 15.39 -2.47
C MET A 9 -14.82 15.81 -1.16
N MET A 10 -13.60 16.35 -1.20
CA MET A 10 -12.93 16.87 0.00
C MET A 10 -13.72 18.03 0.63
N GLU A 11 -14.14 19.01 -0.16
CA GLU A 11 -14.93 20.15 0.33
C GLU A 11 -16.26 19.70 0.93
N PHE A 12 -16.94 18.74 0.28
CA PHE A 12 -18.18 18.15 0.78
C PHE A 12 -17.96 17.48 2.15
N LEU A 13 -16.89 16.70 2.29
CA LEU A 13 -16.57 15.99 3.53
C LEU A 13 -16.22 16.97 4.67
N GLU A 14 -15.39 17.99 4.41
CA GLU A 14 -15.02 19.01 5.40
C GLU A 14 -16.23 19.82 5.88
N ARG A 15 -17.18 20.13 4.98
CA ARG A 15 -18.45 20.76 5.35
C ARG A 15 -19.40 19.80 6.08
N THR A 16 -19.23 18.50 5.89
CA THR A 16 -20.15 17.49 6.42
C THR A 16 -19.88 17.22 7.90
N SER A 17 -18.62 17.16 8.32
CA SER A 17 -18.28 16.91 9.71
C SER A 17 -17.00 17.63 10.10
N ARG A 18 -16.99 18.19 11.31
CA ARG A 18 -15.81 18.83 11.90
C ARG A 18 -14.61 17.89 12.07
N TRP A 19 -14.83 16.57 11.97
CA TRP A 19 -13.78 15.58 12.07
C TRP A 19 -12.99 15.42 10.78
N LEU A 20 -13.50 15.90 9.64
CA LEU A 20 -12.89 15.73 8.33
C LEU A 20 -12.09 16.99 7.97
N GLU A 21 -10.80 16.79 7.70
CA GLU A 21 -9.86 17.85 7.36
C GLU A 21 -8.79 17.25 6.45
N PHE A 22 -8.55 17.88 5.30
CA PHE A 22 -7.55 17.46 4.33
C PHE A 22 -6.45 18.51 4.21
N VAL A 23 -5.20 18.05 4.26
CA VAL A 23 -4.03 18.91 4.29
C VAL A 23 -3.07 18.52 3.17
N TRP A 24 -2.85 19.45 2.23
CA TRP A 24 -1.81 19.28 1.22
C TRP A 24 -0.42 19.29 1.84
N LYS A 25 0.43 18.36 1.38
CA LYS A 25 1.80 18.21 1.85
C LYS A 25 2.79 18.54 0.73
N PRO A 26 3.24 19.81 0.64
CA PRO A 26 4.26 20.17 -0.33
C PRO A 26 5.60 19.50 -0.03
N GLY A 27 6.33 19.22 -1.10
CA GLY A 27 7.69 18.72 -1.12
C GLY A 27 7.81 17.20 -1.10
N TYR A 28 6.71 16.45 -1.23
CA TYR A 28 6.74 15.01 -1.54
C TYR A 28 6.35 14.85 -3.01
N ALA A 29 7.34 14.78 -3.90
CA ALA A 29 7.13 14.79 -5.34
C ALA A 29 6.14 13.70 -5.78
N ASP A 30 5.43 13.96 -6.87
CA ASP A 30 4.72 12.90 -7.60
C ASP A 30 5.74 11.88 -8.14
N TYR A 31 5.29 10.71 -8.57
CA TYR A 31 6.22 9.64 -8.96
C TYR A 31 6.86 9.85 -10.33
N TYR A 32 6.22 10.68 -11.16
CA TYR A 32 6.71 11.09 -12.47
C TYR A 32 6.63 12.62 -12.61
N PRO A 33 7.40 13.38 -11.80
CA PRO A 33 7.24 14.83 -11.76
C PRO A 33 7.66 15.51 -13.07
N GLU A 34 8.43 14.82 -13.93
CA GLU A 34 8.89 15.31 -15.24
C GLU A 34 7.87 15.10 -16.37
N LEU A 35 6.83 14.28 -16.16
CA LEU A 35 5.78 14.04 -17.16
C LEU A 35 4.70 15.15 -17.14
N PRO A 36 3.94 15.33 -18.23
CA PRO A 36 2.84 16.30 -18.26
C PRO A 36 1.84 16.10 -17.12
N GLY A 37 1.63 17.14 -16.31
CA GLY A 37 0.77 17.09 -15.12
C GLY A 37 1.47 16.63 -13.84
N GLY A 38 2.73 16.19 -13.91
CA GLY A 38 3.55 15.88 -12.74
C GLY A 38 4.00 17.13 -11.98
N SER A 39 4.25 16.97 -10.68
CA SER A 39 4.68 18.05 -9.80
C SER A 39 5.82 17.64 -8.88
N GLU A 40 6.92 18.39 -8.90
CA GLU A 40 8.04 18.23 -7.95
C GLU A 40 7.63 18.57 -6.51
N LEU A 41 6.69 19.53 -6.34
CA LEU A 41 6.09 19.82 -5.03
C LEU A 41 5.13 18.70 -4.60
N GLY A 42 4.60 17.98 -5.57
CA GLY A 42 3.71 16.84 -5.45
C GLY A 42 2.28 17.17 -5.05
N SER A 43 1.45 16.14 -5.18
CA SER A 43 -0.02 16.22 -5.06
C SER A 43 -0.55 15.48 -3.83
N THR A 44 0.34 15.12 -2.89
CA THR A 44 -0.02 14.32 -1.72
C THR A 44 -0.92 15.08 -0.75
N ILE A 45 -2.09 14.51 -0.45
CA ILE A 45 -3.02 14.96 0.58
C ILE A 45 -2.93 14.05 1.81
N ASN A 46 -2.99 14.63 3.01
CA ASN A 46 -3.01 13.92 4.28
C ASN A 46 -4.20 14.33 5.14
N VAL A 47 -4.46 13.56 6.18
CA VAL A 47 -5.30 13.98 7.31
C VAL A 47 -4.43 14.26 8.54
N PRO A 48 -4.78 15.23 9.40
CA PRO A 48 -4.04 15.48 10.63
C PRO A 48 -4.20 14.30 11.59
N PRO A 49 -3.17 14.01 12.43
CA PRO A 49 -3.26 13.00 13.48
C PRO A 49 -4.47 13.22 14.40
N ILE A 50 -5.01 12.14 14.96
CA ILE A 50 -6.18 12.16 15.86
C ILE A 50 -5.94 11.30 17.09
N ASP A 51 -6.51 11.70 18.22
CA ASP A 51 -6.53 10.87 19.43
C ASP A 51 -7.68 9.86 19.37
N LEU A 52 -7.34 8.57 19.29
CA LEU A 52 -8.30 7.47 19.19
C LEU A 52 -9.24 7.37 20.39
N ARG A 53 -8.89 7.97 21.54
CA ARG A 53 -9.82 8.05 22.69
C ARG A 53 -11.15 8.73 22.33
N SER A 54 -11.16 9.57 21.30
CA SER A 54 -12.39 10.19 20.77
C SER A 54 -13.40 9.18 20.21
N LEU A 55 -12.96 7.98 19.83
CA LEU A 55 -13.85 6.90 19.35
C LEU A 55 -14.60 6.18 20.49
N GLY A 56 -14.08 6.23 21.72
CA GLY A 56 -14.59 5.40 22.81
C GLY A 56 -14.49 3.91 22.46
N ASP A 57 -15.57 3.16 22.67
CA ASP A 57 -15.63 1.71 22.45
C ASP A 57 -15.40 1.29 20.98
N GLU A 58 -15.58 2.23 20.04
CA GLU A 58 -15.34 1.98 18.60
C GLU A 58 -13.84 1.87 18.25
N GLU A 59 -12.92 2.23 19.15
CA GLU A 59 -11.48 2.07 18.94
C GLU A 59 -11.12 0.60 18.66
N ASP A 60 -11.75 -0.34 19.37
CA ASP A 60 -11.45 -1.77 19.28
C ASP A 60 -11.88 -2.39 17.94
N ASN A 61 -12.77 -1.70 17.19
CA ASN A 61 -13.23 -2.11 15.87
C ASN A 61 -12.30 -1.66 14.73
N LEU A 62 -11.30 -0.82 15.02
CA LEU A 62 -10.32 -0.42 14.00
C LEU A 62 -9.36 -1.55 13.68
N LEU A 63 -9.13 -1.78 12.39
CA LEU A 63 -8.11 -2.71 11.92
C LEU A 63 -6.75 -2.31 12.51
N LYS A 64 -6.02 -3.26 13.10
CA LYS A 64 -4.71 -2.97 13.68
C LYS A 64 -3.69 -2.66 12.56
N PRO A 65 -2.77 -1.69 12.76
CA PRO A 65 -1.71 -1.43 11.78
C PRO A 65 -0.78 -2.63 11.59
N LEU A 66 -0.37 -2.89 10.34
CA LEU A 66 0.62 -3.93 9.98
C LEU A 66 1.97 -3.73 10.70
N ALA A 67 2.43 -2.48 10.79
CA ALA A 67 3.59 -2.14 11.59
C ALA A 67 3.14 -1.67 12.99
N LEU A 68 3.25 -2.56 13.98
CA LEU A 68 2.99 -2.24 15.38
C LEU A 68 4.11 -1.32 15.91
N ALA A 69 3.94 -0.01 15.72
CA ALA A 69 4.72 0.98 16.44
C ALA A 69 4.27 1.00 17.91
N PRO A 70 5.19 1.04 18.89
CA PRO A 70 4.85 1.18 20.30
C PRO A 70 3.98 2.41 20.55
N LYS A 71 3.08 2.33 21.54
CA LYS A 71 2.19 3.45 21.93
C LYS A 71 2.97 4.77 22.03
N GLY A 72 2.47 5.80 21.35
CA GLY A 72 3.07 7.14 21.30
C GLY A 72 4.16 7.33 20.23
N ILE A 73 4.57 6.28 19.52
CA ILE A 73 5.47 6.40 18.37
C ILE A 73 4.62 6.48 17.09
N TRP A 74 4.41 7.70 16.62
CA TRP A 74 3.81 7.95 15.32
C TRP A 74 4.65 8.98 14.56
N LEU A 75 4.83 8.72 13.27
CA LEU A 75 5.54 9.62 12.35
C LEU A 75 4.50 10.36 11.53
N GLY A 76 4.48 11.69 11.68
CA GLY A 76 3.79 12.52 10.70
C GLY A 76 4.50 12.44 9.34
N PRO A 77 3.84 12.84 8.25
CA PRO A 77 4.43 12.77 6.91
C PRO A 77 5.75 13.54 6.75
N LYS A 78 5.94 14.66 7.47
CA LYS A 78 7.22 15.42 7.50
C LYS A 78 8.28 14.77 8.39
N ASP A 79 7.83 14.08 9.44
CA ASP A 79 8.73 13.42 10.39
C ASP A 79 9.43 12.22 9.72
N LEU A 80 8.77 11.50 8.79
CA LEU A 80 9.29 10.30 8.15
C LEU A 80 10.56 10.53 7.31
N ARG A 81 10.58 11.54 6.43
CA ARG A 81 11.77 11.90 5.64
C ARG A 81 12.96 12.23 6.53
N LEU A 82 12.71 13.06 7.55
CA LEU A 82 13.74 13.47 8.51
C LEU A 82 14.20 12.31 9.40
N PHE A 83 13.30 11.38 9.71
CA PHE A 83 13.61 10.17 10.48
C PHE A 83 14.58 9.26 9.73
N TYR A 84 14.40 9.05 8.42
CA TYR A 84 15.38 8.30 7.63
C TYR A 84 16.73 9.02 7.53
N GLN A 85 16.74 10.35 7.66
CA GLN A 85 17.94 11.18 7.69
C GLN A 85 18.53 11.38 9.12
N VAL A 86 18.19 10.51 10.08
CA VAL A 86 18.58 10.66 11.50
C VAL A 86 20.09 10.77 11.72
N ARG A 87 20.90 10.17 10.85
CA ARG A 87 22.37 10.24 10.93
C ARG A 87 22.97 11.41 10.15
N GLN A 88 22.25 11.93 9.17
CA GLN A 88 22.68 12.93 8.20
C GLN A 88 22.36 14.34 8.68
N ASN A 89 21.30 14.52 9.47
CA ASN A 89 20.81 15.84 9.87
C ASN A 89 20.44 15.92 11.35
N TRP A 90 20.79 17.04 12.00
CA TRP A 90 20.34 17.39 13.36
C TRP A 90 18.81 17.41 13.51
N ARG A 91 18.09 17.82 12.46
CA ARG A 91 16.62 17.77 12.43
C ARG A 91 16.08 16.34 12.56
N GLY A 92 16.76 15.35 11.96
CA GLY A 92 16.41 13.94 12.12
C GLY A 92 16.60 13.44 13.55
N LYS A 93 17.70 13.85 14.22
CA LYS A 93 17.90 13.57 15.66
C LYS A 93 16.83 14.23 16.53
N ALA A 94 16.40 15.45 16.19
CA ALA A 94 15.30 16.12 16.87
C ALA A 94 13.97 15.36 16.73
N VAL A 95 13.71 14.74 15.56
CA VAL A 95 12.55 13.83 15.40
C VAL A 95 12.64 12.64 16.34
N LEU A 96 13.81 12.01 16.51
CA LEU A 96 13.96 10.91 17.46
C LEU A 96 13.65 11.34 18.91
N LEU A 97 14.15 12.49 19.35
CA LEU A 97 13.84 13.06 20.67
C LEU A 97 12.34 13.36 20.82
N LYS A 98 11.72 13.92 19.77
CA LYS A 98 10.28 14.18 19.71
C LYS A 98 9.47 12.89 19.82
N LEU A 99 9.89 11.79 19.19
CA LEU A 99 9.25 10.47 19.31
C LEU A 99 9.37 9.91 20.73
N LEU A 100 10.55 10.03 21.36
CA LEU A 100 10.75 9.62 22.75
C LEU A 100 9.86 10.43 23.71
N TRP A 101 9.76 11.74 23.48
CA TRP A 101 8.85 12.61 24.24
C TRP A 101 7.38 12.23 24.05
N ARG A 102 6.95 11.94 22.82
CA ARG A 102 5.58 11.47 22.54
C ARG A 102 5.30 10.12 23.20
N LYS A 103 6.25 9.19 23.17
CA LYS A 103 6.15 7.90 23.90
C LYS A 103 5.99 8.13 25.40
N PHE A 104 6.81 9.01 25.98
CA PHE A 104 6.69 9.39 27.39
C PHE A 104 5.31 9.99 27.69
N ARG A 105 4.84 10.95 26.89
CA ARG A 105 3.49 11.53 27.04
C ARG A 105 2.39 10.49 26.93
N ALA A 106 2.45 9.58 25.97
CA ALA A 106 1.48 8.50 25.82
C ALA A 106 1.47 7.56 27.04
N HIS A 107 2.63 7.30 27.63
CA HIS A 107 2.74 6.49 28.84
C HIS A 107 2.16 7.21 30.08
N VAL A 108 2.39 8.52 30.21
CA VAL A 108 1.95 9.31 31.38
C VAL A 108 0.49 9.76 31.28
N PHE A 109 0.06 10.26 30.12
CA PHE A 109 -1.25 10.86 29.90
C PHE A 109 -2.22 9.94 29.16
N GLY A 110 -1.78 8.75 28.75
CA GLY A 110 -2.61 7.78 28.04
C GLY A 110 -2.97 8.20 26.62
N ASP A 111 -2.22 9.13 26.00
CA ASP A 111 -2.48 9.59 24.63
C ASP A 111 -2.45 8.41 23.63
N ARG A 112 -3.51 8.26 22.81
CA ARG A 112 -3.62 7.21 21.79
C ARG A 112 -3.69 7.82 20.40
N ILE A 113 -2.60 8.45 19.98
CA ILE A 113 -2.57 9.17 18.70
C ILE A 113 -2.40 8.20 17.52
N ALA A 114 -3.34 8.27 16.57
CA ALA A 114 -3.25 7.67 15.25
C ALA A 114 -2.88 8.70 14.18
N ALA A 115 -2.22 8.25 13.12
CA ALA A 115 -1.86 9.05 11.96
C ALA A 115 -2.11 8.25 10.66
N ILE A 116 -2.02 8.92 9.51
CA ILE A 116 -2.14 8.30 8.17
C ILE A 116 -3.51 7.59 8.03
N GLY A 117 -3.55 6.34 7.58
CA GLY A 117 -4.79 5.62 7.26
C GLY A 117 -5.69 5.38 8.47
N GLN A 118 -5.11 5.09 9.63
CA GLN A 118 -5.87 4.94 10.88
C GLN A 118 -6.56 6.24 11.28
N SER A 119 -5.88 7.39 11.10
CA SER A 119 -6.51 8.67 11.40
C SER A 119 -7.66 8.97 10.44
N LEU A 120 -7.53 8.61 9.16
CA LEU A 120 -8.60 8.80 8.18
C LEU A 120 -9.80 7.93 8.53
N ALA A 121 -9.59 6.64 8.81
CA ALA A 121 -10.64 5.70 9.20
C ALA A 121 -11.37 6.15 10.49
N ALA A 122 -10.62 6.57 11.51
CA ALA A 122 -11.18 7.10 12.76
C ALA A 122 -12.06 8.34 12.50
N ARG A 123 -11.58 9.29 11.69
CA ARG A 123 -12.32 10.52 11.35
C ARG A 123 -13.60 10.21 10.56
N LEU A 124 -13.55 9.29 9.60
CA LEU A 124 -14.73 8.82 8.87
C LEU A 124 -15.73 8.15 9.82
N ARG A 125 -15.28 7.29 10.74
CA ARG A 125 -16.16 6.64 11.74
C ARG A 125 -16.83 7.65 12.65
N LEU A 126 -16.10 8.66 13.12
CA LEU A 126 -16.64 9.74 13.95
C LEU A 126 -17.67 10.59 13.19
N ALA A 127 -17.40 10.92 11.93
CA ALA A 127 -18.34 11.63 11.07
C ALA A 127 -19.62 10.82 10.84
N MET A 128 -19.51 9.50 10.62
CA MET A 128 -20.68 8.61 10.53
C MET A 128 -21.52 8.62 11.81
N LYS A 129 -20.86 8.57 12.98
CA LYS A 129 -21.54 8.61 14.28
C LYS A 129 -22.22 9.96 14.55
N GLU A 130 -21.57 11.07 14.20
CA GLU A 130 -22.15 12.43 14.30
C GLU A 130 -23.40 12.59 13.42
N ARG A 131 -23.49 11.84 12.32
CA ARG A 131 -24.58 11.89 11.36
C ARG A 131 -25.60 10.76 11.50
N ASP A 132 -25.52 9.98 12.58
CA ASP A 132 -26.38 8.82 12.85
C ASP A 132 -26.46 7.82 11.68
N ILE A 133 -25.36 7.66 10.93
CA ILE A 133 -25.27 6.69 9.83
C ILE A 133 -25.06 5.30 10.43
N PRO A 134 -25.96 4.32 10.18
CA PRO A 134 -25.80 2.97 10.69
C PRO A 134 -24.57 2.29 10.10
N LEU A 135 -23.81 1.59 10.95
CA LEU A 135 -22.73 0.69 10.56
C LEU A 135 -22.98 -0.66 11.20
N TRP A 136 -23.04 -1.71 10.40
CA TRP A 136 -23.13 -3.08 10.87
C TRP A 136 -21.79 -3.78 10.65
N LEU A 137 -21.17 -4.18 11.75
CA LEU A 137 -20.04 -5.09 11.76
C LEU A 137 -20.55 -6.53 11.85
N ASP A 138 -19.69 -7.50 11.55
CA ASP A 138 -20.03 -8.93 11.55
C ASP A 138 -21.30 -9.23 10.72
N ALA A 139 -21.39 -8.56 9.56
CA ALA A 139 -22.53 -8.59 8.66
C ALA A 139 -22.09 -8.86 7.20
N PRO A 140 -21.40 -9.99 6.90
CA PRO A 140 -20.93 -10.28 5.55
C PRO A 140 -22.10 -10.35 4.55
N MET A 141 -21.88 -9.77 3.37
CA MET A 141 -22.79 -9.92 2.23
C MET A 141 -22.58 -11.30 1.61
N THR A 142 -23.67 -12.01 1.33
CA THR A 142 -23.64 -13.34 0.70
C THR A 142 -24.12 -13.31 -0.75
N GLU A 143 -25.01 -12.39 -1.09
CA GLU A 143 -25.67 -12.34 -2.39
C GLU A 143 -26.18 -10.93 -2.75
N LEU A 144 -26.17 -10.59 -4.04
CA LEU A 144 -26.85 -9.41 -4.58
C LEU A 144 -28.28 -9.80 -5.01
N ILE A 145 -29.27 -8.99 -4.65
CA ILE A 145 -30.66 -9.21 -5.03
C ILE A 145 -30.92 -8.47 -6.34
N THR A 146 -31.37 -9.20 -7.36
CA THR A 146 -31.74 -8.64 -8.66
C THR A 146 -33.25 -8.62 -8.87
N ASP A 147 -33.75 -7.64 -9.64
CA ASP A 147 -35.10 -7.65 -10.19
C ASP A 147 -35.20 -8.50 -11.48
N VAL A 148 -36.39 -8.49 -12.10
CA VAL A 148 -36.67 -9.28 -13.31
C VAL A 148 -35.91 -8.80 -14.56
N ASP A 149 -35.46 -7.55 -14.56
CA ASP A 149 -34.70 -6.93 -15.64
C ASP A 149 -33.19 -7.05 -15.42
N GLY A 150 -32.77 -7.70 -14.33
CA GLY A 150 -31.37 -7.92 -13.96
C GLY A 150 -30.71 -6.70 -13.30
N GLY A 151 -31.50 -5.72 -12.84
CA GLY A 151 -31.03 -4.60 -12.01
C GLY A 151 -30.85 -5.03 -10.55
N VAL A 152 -29.82 -4.52 -9.88
CA VAL A 152 -29.55 -4.79 -8.46
C VAL A 152 -30.38 -3.87 -7.58
N VAL A 153 -31.25 -4.47 -6.75
CA VAL A 153 -32.20 -3.76 -5.88
C VAL A 153 -31.93 -3.98 -4.38
N GLY A 154 -30.86 -4.68 -4.04
CA GLY A 154 -30.53 -4.98 -2.66
C GLY A 154 -29.42 -6.02 -2.50
N ALA A 155 -29.26 -6.49 -1.27
CA ALA A 155 -28.32 -7.55 -0.92
C ALA A 155 -28.85 -8.44 0.20
N VAL A 156 -28.38 -9.67 0.24
CA VAL A 156 -28.52 -10.58 1.38
C VAL A 156 -27.27 -10.47 2.24
N ILE A 157 -27.47 -10.32 3.55
CA ILE A 157 -26.38 -10.33 4.54
C ILE A 157 -26.67 -11.41 5.58
N GLU A 158 -25.62 -11.94 6.19
CA GLU A 158 -25.74 -12.79 7.37
C GLU A 158 -25.39 -11.98 8.61
N ARG A 159 -26.24 -11.98 9.63
CA ARG A 159 -25.99 -11.25 10.88
C ARG A 159 -26.54 -12.02 12.07
N ALA A 160 -25.72 -12.23 13.09
CA ALA A 160 -26.09 -13.00 14.28
C ALA A 160 -26.73 -14.37 13.95
N GLY A 161 -26.19 -15.06 12.94
CA GLY A 161 -26.68 -16.36 12.46
C GLY A 161 -28.01 -16.32 11.70
N THR A 162 -28.51 -15.14 11.33
CA THR A 162 -29.75 -14.96 10.56
C THR A 162 -29.46 -14.29 9.23
N GLN A 163 -30.07 -14.78 8.15
CA GLN A 163 -30.04 -14.10 6.85
C GLN A 163 -31.06 -12.95 6.82
N LEU A 164 -30.59 -11.76 6.43
CA LEU A 164 -31.41 -10.57 6.26
C LEU A 164 -31.35 -10.10 4.81
N ARG A 165 -32.50 -9.75 4.24
CA ARG A 165 -32.62 -9.19 2.90
C ARG A 165 -32.81 -7.68 3.02
N ILE A 166 -31.89 -6.91 2.44
CA ILE A 166 -31.86 -5.45 2.53
C ILE A 166 -32.16 -4.85 1.16
N GLY A 167 -33.25 -4.10 1.05
CA GLY A 167 -33.58 -3.31 -0.13
C GLY A 167 -32.79 -2.01 -0.20
N ALA A 168 -32.32 -1.64 -1.38
CA ALA A 168 -31.59 -0.40 -1.60
C ALA A 168 -31.91 0.21 -2.97
N ARG A 169 -31.77 1.54 -3.07
CA ARG A 169 -31.82 2.25 -4.37
C ARG A 169 -30.57 2.01 -5.21
N GLY A 170 -29.50 1.53 -4.58
CA GLY A 170 -28.25 1.15 -5.22
C GLY A 170 -27.33 0.52 -4.18
N VAL A 171 -26.47 -0.39 -4.64
CA VAL A 171 -25.48 -1.10 -3.85
C VAL A 171 -24.09 -0.67 -4.31
N ILE A 172 -23.28 -0.17 -3.39
CA ILE A 172 -21.87 0.17 -3.66
C ILE A 172 -20.98 -0.90 -3.05
N LEU A 173 -20.26 -1.62 -3.91
CA LEU A 173 -19.25 -2.60 -3.50
C LEU A 173 -17.92 -1.87 -3.26
N ALA A 174 -17.49 -1.85 -2.00
CA ALA A 174 -16.22 -1.28 -1.55
C ALA A 174 -15.48 -2.29 -0.64
N THR A 175 -15.48 -3.56 -1.04
CA THR A 175 -15.08 -4.71 -0.22
C THR A 175 -13.57 -5.02 -0.28
N GLY A 176 -12.81 -4.23 -1.02
CA GLY A 176 -11.41 -4.52 -1.32
C GLY A 176 -11.26 -5.48 -2.49
N GLY A 177 -10.04 -5.99 -2.68
CA GLY A 177 -9.71 -6.92 -3.75
C GLY A 177 -9.63 -8.37 -3.28
N PHE A 178 -8.83 -9.18 -3.95
CA PHE A 178 -8.58 -10.61 -3.64
C PHE A 178 -7.18 -10.85 -3.10
N ASP A 179 -6.73 -9.92 -2.26
CA ASP A 179 -5.36 -9.78 -1.77
C ASP A 179 -4.81 -11.03 -1.08
N HIS A 180 -5.67 -11.77 -0.36
CA HIS A 180 -5.27 -12.96 0.38
C HIS A 180 -5.90 -14.25 -0.14
N ASP A 181 -6.53 -14.20 -1.33
CA ASP A 181 -7.04 -15.40 -2.00
C ASP A 181 -5.96 -16.02 -2.89
N MET A 182 -5.20 -16.97 -2.33
CA MET A 182 -4.11 -17.63 -3.06
C MET A 182 -4.58 -18.55 -4.20
N VAL A 183 -5.88 -18.84 -4.33
CA VAL A 183 -6.41 -19.56 -5.50
C VAL A 183 -6.48 -18.58 -6.67
N TRP A 184 -7.16 -17.45 -6.50
CA TRP A 184 -7.23 -16.40 -7.52
C TRP A 184 -5.87 -15.78 -7.83
N ARG A 185 -5.00 -15.61 -6.82
CA ARG A 185 -3.65 -15.10 -7.07
C ARG A 185 -2.82 -16.04 -7.93
N ARG A 186 -2.91 -17.36 -7.76
CA ARG A 186 -2.19 -18.29 -8.66
C ARG A 186 -2.75 -18.30 -10.07
N GLU A 187 -4.06 -18.03 -10.22
CA GLU A 187 -4.72 -17.96 -11.51
C GLU A 187 -4.31 -16.70 -12.29
N TYR A 188 -4.38 -15.52 -11.66
CA TYR A 188 -4.17 -14.24 -12.33
C TYR A 188 -2.77 -13.64 -12.14
N LEU A 189 -2.06 -13.99 -11.06
CA LEU A 189 -0.76 -13.45 -10.62
C LEU A 189 0.24 -14.58 -10.37
N PRO A 190 0.57 -15.41 -11.38
CA PRO A 190 1.28 -16.68 -11.20
C PRO A 190 2.72 -16.52 -10.68
N GLU A 191 3.30 -15.33 -10.71
CA GLU A 191 4.62 -15.04 -10.14
C GLU A 191 4.64 -15.04 -8.60
N LEU A 192 3.48 -15.01 -7.95
CA LEU A 192 3.35 -15.06 -6.50
C LEU A 192 3.15 -16.49 -6.00
N GLU A 193 4.20 -17.08 -5.42
CA GLU A 193 4.10 -18.39 -4.77
C GLU A 193 3.54 -18.32 -3.34
N HIS A 194 3.72 -17.17 -2.68
CA HIS A 194 3.42 -16.96 -1.27
C HIS A 194 2.54 -15.72 -1.08
N ASP A 195 1.80 -15.70 0.02
CA ASP A 195 1.06 -14.52 0.43
C ASP A 195 2.01 -13.48 1.07
N TRP A 196 2.36 -12.47 0.27
CA TRP A 196 3.18 -11.33 0.68
C TRP A 196 2.44 -10.00 0.56
N SER A 197 1.13 -10.04 0.71
CA SER A 197 0.28 -8.84 0.66
C SER A 197 0.32 -8.05 1.97
N PHE A 198 0.38 -6.72 1.83
CA PHE A 198 0.11 -5.74 2.89
C PHE A 198 -1.35 -5.26 2.86
N GLY A 199 -2.19 -5.86 2.01
CA GLY A 199 -3.60 -5.57 1.89
C GLY A 199 -4.39 -5.87 3.17
N ASN A 200 -5.70 -5.69 3.10
CA ASN A 200 -6.56 -6.02 4.23
C ASN A 200 -6.61 -7.56 4.40
N PRO A 201 -6.27 -8.15 5.57
CA PRO A 201 -6.22 -9.60 5.76
C PRO A 201 -7.50 -10.38 5.42
N VAL A 202 -8.65 -9.70 5.34
CA VAL A 202 -9.94 -10.31 4.98
C VAL A 202 -10.35 -10.07 3.52
N ALA A 203 -9.52 -9.38 2.73
CA ALA A 203 -9.80 -9.12 1.32
C ALA A 203 -9.54 -10.37 0.48
N VAL A 204 -10.62 -11.08 0.17
CA VAL A 204 -10.59 -12.36 -0.55
C VAL A 204 -11.41 -12.34 -1.85
N GLY A 205 -11.85 -11.17 -2.34
CA GLY A 205 -12.52 -11.02 -3.63
C GLY A 205 -14.01 -11.36 -3.64
N ASP A 206 -14.67 -11.35 -2.48
CA ASP A 206 -16.10 -11.63 -2.30
C ASP A 206 -17.00 -10.67 -3.12
N GLY A 207 -16.75 -9.36 -3.04
CA GLY A 207 -17.52 -8.36 -3.80
C GLY A 207 -17.33 -8.48 -5.32
N ILE A 208 -16.11 -8.78 -5.77
CA ILE A 208 -15.83 -8.99 -7.20
C ILE A 208 -16.65 -10.19 -7.72
N ARG A 209 -16.60 -11.32 -7.02
CA ARG A 209 -17.39 -12.52 -7.38
C ARG A 209 -18.89 -12.27 -7.32
N ALA A 210 -19.37 -11.49 -6.35
CA ALA A 210 -20.78 -11.11 -6.29
C ALA A 210 -21.21 -10.30 -7.52
N GLY A 211 -20.35 -9.39 -8.00
CA GLY A 211 -20.56 -8.67 -9.26
C GLY A 211 -20.57 -9.60 -10.48
N GLU A 212 -19.58 -10.49 -10.61
CA GLU A 212 -19.51 -11.44 -11.73
C GLU A 212 -20.76 -12.33 -11.82
N LYS A 213 -21.30 -12.77 -10.67
CA LYS A 213 -22.54 -13.56 -10.59
C LYS A 213 -23.77 -12.86 -11.19
N VAL A 214 -23.80 -11.53 -11.18
CA VAL A 214 -24.89 -10.73 -11.79
C VAL A 214 -24.53 -10.20 -13.19
N GLY A 215 -23.49 -10.76 -13.80
CA GLY A 215 -23.08 -10.47 -15.18
C GLY A 215 -22.09 -9.33 -15.33
N ALA A 216 -21.45 -8.89 -14.24
CA ALA A 216 -20.41 -7.87 -14.33
C ALA A 216 -19.16 -8.40 -15.04
N SER A 217 -18.52 -7.51 -15.79
CA SER A 217 -17.19 -7.76 -16.36
C SER A 217 -16.09 -7.26 -15.44
N THR A 218 -14.91 -7.87 -15.56
CA THR A 218 -13.71 -7.54 -14.80
C THR A 218 -12.59 -7.07 -15.73
N ASP A 219 -11.62 -6.35 -15.16
CA ASP A 219 -10.40 -5.94 -15.84
C ASP A 219 -9.23 -5.89 -14.84
N LEU A 220 -8.01 -5.97 -15.37
CA LEU A 220 -6.75 -5.87 -14.61
C LEU A 220 -6.59 -6.90 -13.48
N LEU A 221 -7.29 -8.05 -13.53
CA LEU A 221 -7.14 -9.11 -12.52
C LEU A 221 -5.69 -9.62 -12.40
N ASP A 222 -4.88 -9.44 -13.45
CA ASP A 222 -3.44 -9.72 -13.46
C ASP A 222 -2.58 -8.57 -12.92
N GLU A 223 -3.15 -7.67 -12.13
CA GLU A 223 -2.47 -6.49 -11.60
C GLU A 223 -2.69 -6.29 -10.09
N ALA A 224 -1.69 -5.73 -9.44
CA ALA A 224 -1.75 -5.30 -8.05
C ALA A 224 -1.04 -3.97 -7.83
N TRP A 225 -1.28 -3.35 -6.68
CA TRP A 225 -0.49 -2.22 -6.21
C TRP A 225 0.86 -2.70 -5.69
N TRP A 226 1.71 -3.15 -6.60
CA TRP A 226 2.96 -3.83 -6.29
C TRP A 226 3.89 -3.02 -5.41
N PHE A 227 4.61 -3.72 -4.54
CA PHE A 227 5.56 -3.09 -3.64
C PHE A 227 6.71 -4.04 -3.27
N PRO A 228 7.98 -3.68 -3.54
CA PRO A 228 9.11 -4.52 -3.15
C PRO A 228 9.22 -4.57 -1.62
N ALA A 229 9.42 -5.77 -1.09
CA ALA A 229 9.37 -6.01 0.34
C ALA A 229 10.50 -6.93 0.81
N MET A 230 10.57 -7.08 2.13
CA MET A 230 11.39 -8.08 2.81
C MET A 230 10.51 -8.83 3.79
N CYS A 231 10.60 -10.16 3.81
CA CYS A 231 9.96 -10.98 4.85
C CYS A 231 10.97 -11.24 5.98
N TRP A 232 10.70 -10.69 7.15
CA TRP A 232 11.49 -10.95 8.35
C TRP A 232 11.35 -12.42 8.78
N PRO A 233 12.30 -12.96 9.57
CA PRO A 233 12.24 -14.35 10.01
C PRO A 233 10.98 -14.72 10.80
N ASP A 234 10.32 -13.73 11.42
CA ASP A 234 9.08 -13.91 12.17
C ASP A 234 7.81 -13.77 11.30
N GLY A 235 7.97 -13.74 9.98
CA GLY A 235 6.88 -13.61 8.99
C GLY A 235 6.42 -12.17 8.76
N ARG A 236 6.95 -11.19 9.51
CA ARG A 236 6.56 -9.79 9.31
C ARG A 236 7.10 -9.27 7.98
N LEU A 237 6.23 -8.62 7.22
CA LEU A 237 6.63 -7.94 6.00
C LEU A 237 7.13 -6.51 6.30
N GLN A 238 8.26 -6.16 5.69
CA GLN A 238 8.85 -4.83 5.72
C GLN A 238 8.88 -4.27 4.30
N PHE A 239 8.13 -3.19 4.07
CA PHE A 239 8.18 -2.47 2.80
C PHE A 239 9.59 -1.91 2.54
N MET A 240 10.05 -1.97 1.30
CA MET A 240 11.35 -1.41 0.88
C MET A 240 11.14 -0.17 0.00
N LEU A 241 11.09 0.98 0.66
CA LEU A 241 10.86 2.27 -0.01
C LEU A 241 12.14 3.11 -0.01
N ASN A 242 12.58 3.52 1.18
CA ASN A 242 13.71 4.42 1.33
C ASN A 242 15.04 3.75 0.98
N GLU A 243 15.18 2.45 1.28
CA GLU A 243 16.41 1.68 1.07
C GLU A 243 16.90 1.77 -0.38
N ARG A 244 15.97 1.64 -1.33
CA ARG A 244 16.32 1.67 -2.75
C ARG A 244 16.79 3.04 -3.24
N MET A 245 16.46 4.09 -2.49
CA MET A 245 16.94 5.46 -2.73
C MET A 245 18.25 5.77 -1.97
N MET A 246 18.72 4.91 -1.07
CA MET A 246 19.94 5.20 -0.31
C MET A 246 21.20 4.99 -1.16
N PRO A 247 22.23 5.84 -1.01
CA PRO A 247 23.50 5.65 -1.69
C PRO A 247 24.28 4.47 -1.09
N ALA A 248 25.27 3.95 -1.84
CA ALA A 248 26.00 2.72 -1.47
C ALA A 248 25.08 1.49 -1.32
N GLN A 249 24.04 1.42 -2.15
CA GLN A 249 23.11 0.30 -2.27
C GLN A 249 22.74 0.13 -3.74
N PHE A 250 22.77 -1.09 -4.28
CA PHE A 250 22.26 -1.41 -5.62
C PHE A 250 21.57 -2.78 -5.59
N VAL A 251 20.69 -3.07 -6.55
CA VAL A 251 19.96 -4.34 -6.59
C VAL A 251 20.41 -5.19 -7.76
N VAL A 252 20.56 -6.50 -7.53
CA VAL A 252 20.88 -7.47 -8.57
C VAL A 252 19.84 -8.58 -8.67
N ASN A 253 19.61 -9.04 -9.89
CA ASN A 253 18.86 -10.27 -10.17
C ASN A 253 19.73 -11.52 -9.94
N GLY A 254 19.18 -12.69 -10.25
CA GLY A 254 19.82 -14.00 -10.14
C GLY A 254 21.04 -14.19 -11.05
N ALA A 255 21.22 -13.33 -12.05
CA ALA A 255 22.43 -13.29 -12.88
C ALA A 255 23.52 -12.37 -12.29
N GLY A 256 23.29 -11.73 -11.14
CA GLY A 256 24.24 -10.78 -10.53
C GLY A 256 24.28 -9.42 -11.21
N GLN A 257 23.25 -9.07 -11.98
CA GLN A 257 23.17 -7.85 -12.78
C GLN A 257 22.08 -6.90 -12.27
N ARG A 258 22.36 -5.59 -12.32
CA ARG A 258 21.32 -4.55 -12.17
C ARG A 258 20.37 -4.61 -13.36
N PHE A 259 19.11 -4.24 -13.14
CA PHE A 259 18.06 -4.37 -14.17
C PHE A 259 17.10 -3.16 -14.23
N ILE A 260 17.18 -2.23 -13.29
CA ILE A 260 16.36 -1.00 -13.27
C ILE A 260 17.03 0.05 -12.39
N ASN A 261 16.63 1.33 -12.54
CA ASN A 261 16.87 2.36 -11.54
C ASN A 261 16.26 1.91 -10.21
N GLU A 262 17.10 1.64 -9.21
CA GLU A 262 16.62 1.17 -7.92
C GLU A 262 15.68 2.18 -7.24
N ALA A 263 15.87 3.48 -7.47
CA ALA A 263 15.09 4.54 -6.85
C ALA A 263 13.72 4.80 -7.52
N ALA A 264 13.45 4.16 -8.66
CA ALA A 264 12.21 4.32 -9.42
C ALA A 264 10.95 4.03 -8.57
N PRO A 265 9.77 4.48 -9.01
CA PRO A 265 8.49 4.14 -8.38
C PRO A 265 8.38 2.63 -8.12
N TYR A 266 7.79 2.26 -6.97
CA TYR A 266 7.77 0.85 -6.55
C TYR A 266 7.01 -0.07 -7.51
N MET A 267 6.01 0.45 -8.23
CA MET A 267 5.30 -0.33 -9.23
C MET A 267 6.20 -0.64 -10.42
N ASP A 268 6.95 0.34 -10.93
CA ASP A 268 7.90 0.13 -12.02
C ASP A 268 9.00 -0.86 -11.64
N PHE A 269 9.51 -0.74 -10.41
CA PHE A 269 10.50 -1.68 -9.87
C PHE A 269 9.95 -3.11 -9.84
N ALA A 270 8.73 -3.28 -9.35
CA ALA A 270 8.08 -4.59 -9.28
C ALA A 270 7.70 -5.14 -10.66
N HIS A 271 7.24 -4.31 -11.59
CA HIS A 271 7.01 -4.71 -12.98
C HIS A 271 8.30 -5.16 -13.64
N ALA A 272 9.43 -4.50 -13.38
CA ALA A 272 10.74 -4.97 -13.86
C ALA A 272 11.13 -6.31 -13.22
N MET A 273 10.78 -6.55 -11.95
CA MET A 273 10.94 -7.88 -11.32
C MET A 273 10.09 -8.94 -12.03
N ILE A 274 8.81 -8.67 -12.28
CA ILE A 274 7.88 -9.62 -12.93
C ILE A 274 8.33 -9.92 -14.37
N VAL A 275 8.55 -8.88 -15.18
CA VAL A 275 9.01 -9.00 -16.57
C VAL A 275 10.34 -9.72 -16.63
N GLY A 276 11.28 -9.37 -15.76
CA GLY A 276 12.58 -10.04 -15.67
C GLY A 276 12.44 -11.51 -15.27
N HIS A 277 11.59 -11.84 -14.30
CA HIS A 277 11.39 -13.22 -13.83
C HIS A 277 10.83 -14.13 -14.94
N ARG A 278 9.94 -13.60 -15.78
CA ARG A 278 9.38 -14.31 -16.94
C ARG A 278 10.42 -14.70 -17.99
N THR A 279 11.62 -14.11 -17.98
CA THR A 279 12.73 -14.51 -18.87
C THR A 279 13.44 -15.80 -18.45
N GLY A 280 13.11 -16.34 -17.26
CA GLY A 280 13.78 -17.49 -16.67
C GLY A 280 14.99 -17.12 -15.80
N VAL A 281 15.42 -15.85 -15.79
CA VAL A 281 16.38 -15.33 -14.81
C VAL A 281 15.63 -14.92 -13.55
N SER A 282 16.03 -15.43 -12.39
CA SER A 282 15.35 -15.09 -11.14
C SER A 282 15.44 -13.59 -10.83
N HIS A 283 14.29 -12.89 -10.79
CA HIS A 283 14.17 -11.52 -10.28
C HIS A 283 13.27 -11.46 -9.02
N ILE A 284 12.62 -12.57 -8.69
CA ILE A 284 11.76 -12.76 -7.53
C ILE A 284 12.23 -14.07 -6.88
N PRO A 285 13.00 -14.03 -5.78
CA PRO A 285 13.56 -12.83 -5.15
C PRO A 285 14.73 -12.21 -5.96
N CYS A 286 15.05 -10.96 -5.65
CA CYS A 286 16.32 -10.30 -6.02
C CYS A 286 17.06 -9.83 -4.76
N TRP A 287 18.26 -9.25 -4.91
CA TRP A 287 19.14 -8.94 -3.77
C TRP A 287 19.61 -7.48 -3.76
N LEU A 288 19.31 -6.76 -2.69
CA LEU A 288 19.93 -5.45 -2.41
C LEU A 288 21.31 -5.64 -1.79
N ILE A 289 22.34 -5.18 -2.50
CA ILE A 289 23.73 -5.27 -2.11
C ILE A 289 24.16 -3.96 -1.47
N THR A 290 24.77 -4.05 -0.28
CA THR A 290 25.32 -2.90 0.43
C THR A 290 26.55 -3.28 1.24
N ASP A 291 27.12 -2.33 1.98
CA ASP A 291 28.31 -2.51 2.78
C ASP A 291 28.08 -2.08 4.24
N THR A 292 29.07 -2.35 5.09
CA THR A 292 28.94 -2.08 6.53
C THR A 292 28.87 -0.59 6.84
N ARG A 293 29.54 0.25 6.04
CA ARG A 293 29.47 1.71 6.19
C ARG A 293 28.04 2.21 5.97
N SER A 294 27.42 1.79 4.87
CA SER A 294 26.03 2.11 4.53
C SER A 294 25.08 1.61 5.61
N PHE A 295 25.22 0.36 6.06
CA PHE A 295 24.39 -0.22 7.12
C PHE A 295 24.52 0.53 8.47
N HIS A 296 25.67 1.13 8.76
CA HIS A 296 25.86 1.95 9.97
C HIS A 296 25.39 3.40 9.80
N ARG A 297 25.02 3.80 8.58
CA ARG A 297 24.67 5.18 8.24
C ARG A 297 23.18 5.33 7.90
N TYR A 298 22.57 4.37 7.22
CA TYR A 298 21.23 4.44 6.69
C TYR A 298 20.31 3.37 7.30
N VAL A 299 19.01 3.62 7.21
CA VAL A 299 17.99 2.63 7.57
C VAL A 299 17.89 1.60 6.45
N VAL A 300 18.08 0.31 6.77
CA VAL A 300 18.03 -0.79 5.78
C VAL A 300 17.21 -1.96 6.34
N GLY A 301 16.18 -2.38 5.62
CA GLY A 301 15.33 -3.52 6.04
C GLY A 301 14.61 -3.25 7.36
N GLY A 302 14.33 -1.99 7.68
CA GLY A 302 13.77 -1.55 8.97
C GLY A 302 14.76 -1.47 10.13
N HIS A 303 16.05 -1.81 9.95
CA HIS A 303 17.09 -1.58 10.97
C HIS A 303 17.39 -0.08 11.12
N LEU A 304 17.49 0.40 12.35
CA LEU A 304 17.87 1.78 12.65
C LEU A 304 19.37 1.90 13.00
N PRO A 305 20.13 2.77 12.31
CA PRO A 305 21.58 2.97 12.49
C PRO A 305 21.91 3.83 13.73
N ILE A 306 21.31 3.51 14.87
CA ILE A 306 21.51 4.16 16.17
C ILE A 306 22.12 3.19 17.19
N PRO A 307 22.65 3.66 18.33
CA PRO A 307 23.12 2.77 19.39
C PRO A 307 22.06 1.74 19.78
N LYS A 308 22.49 0.55 20.23
CA LYS A 308 21.58 -0.55 20.57
C LYS A 308 20.60 -0.10 21.67
N VAL A 309 19.30 -0.22 21.40
CA VAL A 309 18.22 0.05 22.34
C VAL A 309 17.51 -1.28 22.65
N PRO A 310 17.66 -1.84 23.87
CA PRO A 310 16.92 -3.03 24.28
C PRO A 310 15.40 -2.82 24.23
N GLY A 311 14.67 -3.81 23.70
CA GLY A 311 13.19 -3.75 23.60
C GLY A 311 12.64 -2.80 22.54
N ALA A 312 13.48 -2.31 21.62
CA ALA A 312 13.00 -1.57 20.45
C ALA A 312 12.14 -2.48 19.54
N PRO A 313 11.08 -1.93 18.91
CA PRO A 313 10.19 -2.70 18.01
C PRO A 313 10.84 -3.09 16.68
N VAL A 314 12.01 -2.51 16.42
CA VAL A 314 12.82 -2.70 15.22
C VAL A 314 14.28 -2.91 15.62
N PRO A 315 15.09 -3.60 14.80
CA PRO A 315 16.50 -3.77 15.07
C PRO A 315 17.25 -2.44 15.19
N THR A 316 18.18 -2.37 16.15
CA THR A 316 19.08 -1.22 16.38
C THR A 316 20.50 -1.71 16.63
N GLY A 317 21.49 -0.83 16.49
CA GLY A 317 22.89 -1.13 16.75
C GLY A 317 23.73 -1.27 15.49
N ARG A 318 24.93 -1.82 15.62
CA ARG A 318 25.91 -1.93 14.51
C ARG A 318 26.02 -3.33 13.90
N LYS A 319 25.37 -4.33 14.48
CA LYS A 319 25.41 -5.71 13.99
C LYS A 319 24.10 -6.02 13.29
N VAL A 320 24.21 -6.77 12.19
CA VAL A 320 23.05 -7.40 11.57
C VAL A 320 22.42 -8.34 12.62
N PRO A 321 21.08 -8.35 12.76
CA PRO A 321 20.41 -9.31 13.64
C PRO A 321 20.76 -10.74 13.30
N GLN A 322 21.11 -11.55 14.30
CA GLN A 322 21.49 -12.95 14.08
C GLN A 322 20.35 -13.75 13.41
N ALA A 323 19.11 -13.51 13.83
CA ALA A 323 17.93 -14.15 13.22
C ALA A 323 17.81 -13.88 11.71
N TRP A 324 18.27 -12.72 11.22
CA TRP A 324 18.26 -12.41 9.77
C TRP A 324 19.33 -13.19 9.01
N LEU A 325 20.48 -13.45 9.66
CA LEU A 325 21.55 -14.27 9.08
C LEU A 325 21.15 -15.75 9.07
N ASP A 326 20.55 -16.22 10.16
CA ASP A 326 20.13 -17.61 10.35
C ASP A 326 19.02 -17.99 9.37
N SER A 327 18.02 -17.12 9.17
CA SER A 327 16.95 -17.35 8.18
C SER A 327 17.44 -17.23 6.73
N GLY A 328 18.51 -16.45 6.52
CA GLY A 328 19.04 -16.17 5.19
C GLY A 328 18.38 -15.04 4.43
N VAL A 329 17.43 -14.33 5.04
CA VAL A 329 16.91 -13.07 4.49
C VAL A 329 18.01 -12.02 4.32
N VAL A 330 19.08 -12.12 5.15
CA VAL A 330 20.32 -11.37 4.95
C VAL A 330 21.50 -12.33 4.85
N ARG A 331 22.33 -12.15 3.84
CA ARG A 331 23.65 -12.79 3.73
C ARG A 331 24.75 -11.75 3.91
N CYS A 332 25.86 -12.13 4.53
CA CYS A 332 27.03 -11.28 4.67
C CYS A 332 28.29 -12.03 4.27
N ALA A 333 29.29 -11.32 3.76
CA ALA A 333 30.60 -11.91 3.43
C ALA A 333 31.71 -10.85 3.40
N PRO A 334 32.98 -11.21 3.67
CA PRO A 334 34.11 -10.28 3.60
C PRO A 334 34.45 -9.85 2.16
N THR A 335 34.08 -10.64 1.15
CA THR A 335 34.33 -10.36 -0.26
C THR A 335 33.05 -10.48 -1.10
N LEU A 336 33.01 -9.82 -2.25
CA LEU A 336 31.88 -9.91 -3.18
C LEU A 336 31.74 -11.31 -3.78
N ASP A 337 32.84 -12.04 -4.01
CA ASP A 337 32.76 -13.42 -4.55
C ASP A 337 32.13 -14.38 -3.54
N GLU A 338 32.52 -14.27 -2.26
CA GLU A 338 31.89 -15.05 -1.20
C GLU A 338 30.43 -14.65 -0.99
N LEU A 339 30.10 -13.35 -1.14
CA LEU A 339 28.71 -12.91 -1.07
C LEU A 339 27.90 -13.52 -2.22
N ALA A 340 28.43 -13.48 -3.44
CA ALA A 340 27.81 -14.04 -4.64
C ALA A 340 27.50 -15.52 -4.47
N ALA A 341 28.46 -16.29 -3.96
CA ALA A 341 28.28 -17.71 -3.65
C ALA A 341 27.16 -17.95 -2.62
N ARG A 342 27.03 -17.09 -1.60
CA ARG A 342 25.99 -17.21 -0.55
C ARG A 342 24.58 -16.86 -1.03
N ILE A 343 24.45 -16.02 -2.05
CA ILE A 343 23.16 -15.62 -2.62
C ILE A 343 22.82 -16.34 -3.93
N GLY A 344 23.72 -17.21 -4.41
CA GLY A 344 23.51 -18.04 -5.59
C GLY A 344 23.61 -17.30 -6.92
N VAL A 345 24.42 -16.22 -7.01
CA VAL A 345 24.66 -15.49 -8.27
C VAL A 345 26.09 -15.70 -8.78
N PRO A 346 26.38 -15.53 -10.08
CA PRO A 346 27.73 -15.68 -10.62
C PRO A 346 28.72 -14.67 -9.99
N PRO A 347 29.84 -15.12 -9.37
CA PRO A 347 30.79 -14.22 -8.70
C PRO A 347 31.39 -13.15 -9.62
N ALA A 348 31.76 -13.52 -10.85
CA ALA A 348 32.34 -12.60 -11.82
C ALA A 348 31.35 -11.50 -12.26
N GLU A 349 30.05 -11.84 -12.38
CA GLU A 349 29.01 -10.87 -12.72
C GLU A 349 28.79 -9.88 -11.57
N LEU A 350 28.62 -10.38 -10.33
CA LEU A 350 28.40 -9.50 -9.18
C LEU A 350 29.56 -8.53 -8.95
N ARG A 351 30.80 -9.01 -9.11
CA ARG A 351 32.01 -8.18 -9.05
C ARG A 351 31.99 -7.07 -10.09
N ARG A 352 31.73 -7.42 -11.36
CA ARG A 352 31.66 -6.44 -12.45
C ARG A 352 30.57 -5.40 -12.20
N THR A 353 29.39 -5.84 -11.75
CA THR A 353 28.29 -4.95 -11.40
C THR A 353 28.69 -3.97 -10.28
N ALA A 354 29.35 -4.45 -9.22
CA ALA A 354 29.81 -3.60 -8.13
C ALA A 354 30.91 -2.61 -8.57
N GLU A 355 31.84 -3.05 -9.41
CA GLU A 355 32.90 -2.20 -9.98
C GLU A 355 32.31 -1.09 -10.84
N ARG A 356 31.37 -1.44 -11.74
CA ARG A 356 30.63 -0.49 -12.58
C ARG A 356 29.83 0.50 -11.75
N PHE A 357 29.05 0.03 -10.77
CA PHE A 357 28.30 0.90 -9.86
C PHE A 357 29.23 1.87 -9.13
N ASN A 358 30.37 1.40 -8.62
CA ASN A 358 31.35 2.23 -7.94
C ASN A 358 32.00 3.27 -8.87
N GLU A 359 32.23 2.94 -10.14
CA GLU A 359 32.70 3.89 -11.15
C GLU A 359 31.69 5.03 -11.35
N LEU A 360 30.44 4.68 -11.61
CA LEU A 360 29.32 5.62 -11.82
C LEU A 360 29.12 6.50 -10.58
N ALA A 361 29.15 5.90 -9.39
CA ALA A 361 29.00 6.64 -8.15
C ALA A 361 30.15 7.63 -7.88
N ARG A 362 31.37 7.37 -8.37
CA ARG A 362 32.48 8.35 -8.30
C ARG A 362 32.31 9.48 -9.32
N LYS A 363 31.75 9.18 -10.49
CA LYS A 363 31.41 10.17 -11.53
C LYS A 363 30.25 11.07 -11.10
N GLY A 364 29.36 10.56 -10.24
CA GLY A 364 28.20 11.28 -9.72
C GLY A 364 26.93 11.14 -10.56
N HIS A 365 26.95 10.28 -11.58
CA HIS A 365 25.82 10.02 -12.47
C HIS A 365 25.76 8.53 -12.81
N ASP A 366 24.55 7.97 -12.83
CA ASP A 366 24.30 6.57 -13.16
C ASP A 366 23.93 6.44 -14.64
N ASP A 367 24.94 6.38 -15.51
CA ASP A 367 24.74 6.28 -16.96
C ASP A 367 24.00 4.99 -17.40
N ASP A 368 23.87 3.99 -16.52
CA ASP A 368 23.22 2.72 -16.86
C ASP A 368 21.68 2.81 -16.69
N PHE A 369 21.17 3.55 -15.69
CA PHE A 369 19.74 3.61 -15.39
C PHE A 369 19.20 5.00 -14.99
N ASN A 370 20.01 6.06 -15.03
CA ASN A 370 19.63 7.44 -14.68
C ASN A 370 19.16 7.60 -13.22
N ARG A 371 19.69 6.78 -12.30
CA ARG A 371 19.36 6.87 -10.87
C ARG A 371 19.81 8.19 -10.26
N GLY A 372 18.85 8.89 -9.65
CA GLY A 372 19.07 10.18 -8.99
C GLY A 372 18.81 11.39 -9.89
N ASP A 373 18.40 11.19 -11.14
CA ASP A 373 18.05 12.27 -12.05
C ASP A 373 16.67 12.87 -11.76
N SER A 374 15.75 12.05 -11.21
CA SER A 374 14.43 12.53 -10.80
C SER A 374 14.44 13.13 -9.40
N VAL A 375 13.61 14.16 -9.18
CA VAL A 375 13.39 14.74 -7.86
C VAL A 375 12.73 13.73 -6.90
N TYR A 376 12.00 12.76 -7.44
CA TYR A 376 11.43 11.64 -6.69
C TYR A 376 12.52 10.75 -6.08
N ASP A 377 13.50 10.32 -6.89
CA ASP A 377 14.64 9.49 -6.46
C ASP A 377 15.36 10.12 -5.26
N ASN A 378 15.53 11.44 -5.33
CA ASN A 378 16.25 12.24 -4.35
C ASN A 378 15.51 12.42 -3.01
N TYR A 379 14.23 12.03 -2.92
CA TYR A 379 13.39 12.37 -1.76
C TYR A 379 13.95 11.82 -0.44
N TYR A 380 14.33 10.54 -0.42
CA TYR A 380 14.92 9.88 0.74
C TYR A 380 16.46 9.81 0.73
N GLY A 381 17.10 10.11 -0.40
CA GLY A 381 18.57 10.04 -0.55
C GLY A 381 19.36 10.87 0.48
N ASP A 382 20.68 10.71 0.50
CA ASP A 382 21.56 11.44 1.41
C ASP A 382 21.82 12.87 0.90
N PRO A 383 21.22 13.92 1.51
CA PRO A 383 21.37 15.28 1.02
C PRO A 383 22.77 15.87 1.24
N THR A 384 23.68 15.12 1.90
CA THR A 384 25.07 15.55 2.12
C THR A 384 26.01 15.14 0.98
N LEU A 385 25.51 14.44 -0.04
CA LEU A 385 26.26 14.03 -1.22
C LEU A 385 25.87 14.88 -2.44
N PRO A 386 26.77 15.03 -3.44
CA PRO A 386 26.44 15.71 -4.70
C PRO A 386 25.27 15.06 -5.44
N ASN A 387 25.30 13.73 -5.57
CA ASN A 387 24.16 12.92 -5.98
C ASN A 387 23.65 12.16 -4.72
N PRO A 388 22.44 12.48 -4.22
CA PRO A 388 21.89 11.86 -3.01
C PRO A 388 21.74 10.34 -3.05
N ASN A 389 21.68 9.74 -4.24
CA ASN A 389 21.44 8.33 -4.45
C ASN A 389 22.72 7.54 -4.77
N LEU A 390 23.86 8.19 -4.98
CA LEU A 390 25.09 7.53 -5.42
C LEU A 390 26.27 7.73 -4.43
N TYR A 391 26.84 6.59 -4.00
CA TYR A 391 28.11 6.53 -3.28
C TYR A 391 28.72 5.13 -3.47
N PRO A 392 30.05 4.97 -3.64
CA PRO A 392 30.65 3.65 -3.82
C PRO A 392 30.51 2.73 -2.60
N LEU A 393 30.41 1.42 -2.81
CA LEU A 393 30.67 0.42 -1.77
C LEU A 393 32.17 0.44 -1.41
N THR A 394 32.49 0.61 -0.13
CA THR A 394 33.86 0.80 0.35
C THR A 394 34.29 -0.13 1.48
N THR A 395 33.37 -0.59 2.33
CA THR A 395 33.72 -1.17 3.63
C THR A 395 33.13 -2.56 3.82
N PRO A 396 33.90 -3.64 3.58
CA PRO A 396 33.45 -4.99 3.91
C PRO A 396 33.26 -5.17 5.43
N PRO A 397 32.48 -6.16 5.88
CA PRO A 397 31.76 -7.13 5.05
C PRO A 397 30.65 -6.49 4.22
N TYR A 398 30.40 -7.08 3.06
CA TYR A 398 29.28 -6.78 2.18
C TYR A 398 28.04 -7.55 2.66
N LEU A 399 26.88 -6.95 2.46
CA LEU A 399 25.58 -7.45 2.89
C LEU A 399 24.66 -7.57 1.68
N ALA A 400 23.89 -8.64 1.62
CA ALA A 400 22.83 -8.83 0.64
C ALA A 400 21.50 -9.04 1.37
N PHE A 401 20.54 -8.17 1.10
CA PHE A 401 19.19 -8.19 1.66
C PHE A 401 18.22 -8.73 0.61
N GLN A 402 17.48 -9.79 0.93
CA GLN A 402 16.53 -10.39 0.01
C GLN A 402 15.34 -9.46 -0.20
N ILE A 403 15.02 -9.18 -1.46
CA ILE A 403 13.81 -8.47 -1.88
C ILE A 403 12.84 -9.47 -2.48
N ILE A 404 11.60 -9.46 -1.98
CA ILE A 404 10.47 -10.23 -2.48
C ILE A 404 9.45 -9.30 -3.16
N LEU A 405 8.55 -9.88 -3.93
CA LEU A 405 7.44 -9.17 -4.57
C LEU A 405 6.22 -9.16 -3.63
N GLY A 406 6.02 -8.07 -2.91
CA GLY A 406 4.79 -7.82 -2.15
C GLY A 406 3.85 -6.88 -2.89
N ASP A 407 2.72 -6.54 -2.25
CA ASP A 407 1.74 -5.61 -2.81
C ASP A 407 0.89 -4.92 -1.72
N LEU A 408 0.29 -3.77 -2.03
CA LEU A 408 -0.60 -3.03 -1.14
C LEU A 408 -2.09 -3.38 -1.36
N GLY A 409 -2.35 -4.57 -1.91
CA GLY A 409 -3.64 -5.03 -2.39
C GLY A 409 -3.71 -5.09 -3.92
N THR A 410 -4.59 -5.94 -4.42
CA THR A 410 -4.89 -6.10 -5.85
C THR A 410 -5.54 -4.84 -6.44
N SER A 411 -5.32 -4.58 -7.72
CA SER A 411 -5.86 -3.41 -8.44
C SER A 411 -6.82 -3.79 -9.56
N GLY A 412 -6.97 -5.09 -9.81
CA GLY A 412 -8.00 -5.65 -10.68
C GLY A 412 -9.34 -5.84 -9.99
N GLY A 413 -10.41 -5.69 -10.75
CA GLY A 413 -11.76 -5.84 -10.23
C GLY A 413 -12.83 -5.56 -11.28
N LEU A 414 -14.02 -5.19 -10.82
CA LEU A 414 -15.18 -4.91 -11.65
C LEU A 414 -14.94 -3.68 -12.55
N ARG A 415 -15.31 -3.78 -13.83
CA ARG A 415 -15.27 -2.63 -14.76
C ARG A 415 -16.35 -1.62 -14.36
N THR A 416 -15.97 -0.35 -14.33
CA THR A 416 -16.86 0.75 -13.99
C THR A 416 -16.71 1.93 -14.94
N ASP A 417 -17.77 2.74 -15.06
CA ASP A 417 -17.75 3.97 -15.82
C ASP A 417 -17.40 5.21 -14.96
N GLU A 418 -17.50 6.41 -15.54
CA GLU A 418 -17.19 7.67 -14.88
C GLU A 418 -18.10 7.98 -13.67
N HIS A 419 -19.21 7.26 -13.52
CA HIS A 419 -20.16 7.35 -12.41
C HIS A 419 -19.99 6.20 -11.39
N ALA A 420 -18.95 5.39 -11.53
CA ALA A 420 -18.67 4.18 -10.76
C ALA A 420 -19.74 3.09 -10.89
N ARG A 421 -20.57 3.12 -11.94
CA ARG A 421 -21.57 2.08 -12.21
C ARG A 421 -20.88 0.87 -12.79
N VAL A 422 -21.28 -0.33 -12.36
CA VAL A 422 -20.68 -1.58 -12.84
C VAL A 422 -21.14 -1.90 -14.26
N LEU A 423 -20.20 -2.36 -15.09
CA LEU A 423 -20.41 -2.64 -16.51
C LEU A 423 -20.38 -4.14 -16.81
N ARG A 424 -21.23 -4.57 -17.73
CA ARG A 424 -21.16 -5.87 -18.39
C ARG A 424 -20.07 -5.88 -19.47
N SER A 425 -19.83 -7.03 -20.08
CA SER A 425 -18.81 -7.20 -21.14
C SER A 425 -19.13 -6.44 -22.43
N ASP A 426 -20.40 -6.09 -22.67
CA ASP A 426 -20.87 -5.27 -23.78
C ASP A 426 -20.96 -3.77 -23.45
N ASP A 427 -20.33 -3.35 -22.35
CA ASP A 427 -20.31 -2.00 -21.80
C ASP A 427 -21.69 -1.47 -21.36
N THR A 428 -22.72 -2.33 -21.31
CA THR A 428 -24.00 -1.95 -20.71
C THR A 428 -23.91 -1.90 -19.19
N VAL A 429 -24.63 -0.96 -18.59
CA VAL A 429 -24.68 -0.77 -17.14
C VAL A 429 -25.54 -1.84 -16.46
N ILE A 430 -25.04 -2.40 -15.36
CA ILE A 430 -25.87 -3.15 -14.41
C ILE A 430 -26.57 -2.13 -13.51
N ASP A 431 -27.87 -1.94 -13.73
CA ASP A 431 -28.61 -0.92 -13.01
C ASP A 431 -28.57 -1.17 -11.49
N GLY A 432 -28.42 -0.11 -10.70
CA GLY A 432 -28.36 -0.20 -9.24
C GLY A 432 -27.05 -0.74 -8.65
N LEU A 433 -26.06 -1.18 -9.45
CA LEU A 433 -24.79 -1.69 -8.95
C LEU A 433 -23.61 -0.75 -9.22
N TYR A 434 -22.79 -0.53 -8.19
CA TYR A 434 -21.61 0.33 -8.22
C TYR A 434 -20.42 -0.39 -7.57
N ALA A 435 -19.20 -0.06 -7.99
CA ALA A 435 -17.98 -0.59 -7.37
C ALA A 435 -16.91 0.49 -7.26
N VAL A 436 -16.16 0.49 -6.16
CA VAL A 436 -15.12 1.49 -5.87
C VAL A 436 -13.92 0.87 -5.17
N GLY A 437 -12.79 1.59 -5.18
CA GLY A 437 -11.54 1.11 -4.58
C GLY A 437 -11.05 -0.17 -5.26
N ASN A 438 -10.41 -1.07 -4.52
CA ASN A 438 -9.84 -2.29 -5.07
C ASN A 438 -10.89 -3.34 -5.49
N THR A 439 -12.19 -3.08 -5.27
CA THR A 439 -13.26 -3.92 -5.83
C THR A 439 -13.54 -3.57 -7.30
N SER A 440 -13.19 -2.36 -7.73
CA SER A 440 -13.24 -1.93 -9.13
C SER A 440 -11.85 -2.02 -9.77
N ALA A 441 -11.80 -2.26 -11.08
CA ALA A 441 -10.57 -2.14 -11.84
C ALA A 441 -10.01 -0.71 -11.72
N ALA A 442 -8.73 -0.60 -11.43
CA ALA A 442 -8.10 0.68 -11.11
C ALA A 442 -8.15 1.68 -12.26
N VAL A 443 -8.61 2.91 -11.96
CA VAL A 443 -8.63 4.04 -12.92
C VAL A 443 -7.25 4.42 -13.44
N MET A 444 -6.18 4.09 -12.69
CA MET A 444 -4.79 4.37 -13.06
C MET A 444 -4.21 3.29 -13.99
N GLY A 445 -4.97 2.25 -14.33
CA GLY A 445 -4.48 1.12 -15.09
C GLY A 445 -3.32 0.43 -14.37
N ARG A 446 -2.21 0.27 -15.09
CA ARG A 446 -1.00 -0.43 -14.63
C ARG A 446 0.07 0.50 -14.06
N SER A 447 -0.28 1.70 -13.61
CA SER A 447 0.71 2.63 -13.06
C SER A 447 0.24 3.27 -11.76
N TYR A 448 1.19 3.80 -10.99
CA TYR A 448 0.96 4.49 -9.74
C TYR A 448 1.42 5.94 -9.84
N ALA A 449 0.49 6.87 -10.06
CA ALA A 449 0.82 8.27 -10.34
C ALA A 449 1.54 9.00 -9.18
N GLY A 450 1.29 8.61 -7.94
CA GLY A 450 1.88 9.23 -6.76
C GLY A 450 1.18 8.81 -5.48
N ALA A 451 1.78 9.16 -4.33
CA ALA A 451 1.29 8.74 -3.02
C ALA A 451 -0.20 9.08 -2.82
N GLY A 452 -1.01 8.04 -2.57
CA GLY A 452 -2.46 8.17 -2.38
C GLY A 452 -3.30 7.75 -3.60
N ALA A 453 -2.70 7.28 -4.68
CA ALA A 453 -3.40 6.82 -5.88
C ALA A 453 -4.37 5.63 -5.66
N THR A 454 -4.36 4.99 -4.49
CA THR A 454 -5.37 3.98 -4.09
C THR A 454 -6.56 4.63 -3.37
N ILE A 455 -6.30 5.31 -2.26
CA ILE A 455 -7.32 5.88 -1.36
C ILE A 455 -8.05 7.05 -2.03
N GLY A 456 -7.32 7.92 -2.73
CA GLY A 456 -7.89 9.11 -3.38
C GLY A 456 -9.01 8.75 -4.37
N PRO A 457 -8.74 7.91 -5.38
CA PRO A 457 -9.77 7.43 -6.29
C PRO A 457 -10.90 6.67 -5.58
N ALA A 458 -10.60 5.81 -4.60
CA ALA A 458 -11.62 5.07 -3.87
C ALA A 458 -12.65 5.99 -3.20
N MET A 459 -12.17 7.05 -2.51
CA MET A 459 -13.04 8.04 -1.87
C MET A 459 -13.81 8.88 -2.89
N ALA A 460 -13.13 9.34 -3.95
CA ALA A 460 -13.75 10.16 -4.99
C ALA A 460 -14.86 9.41 -5.74
N PHE A 461 -14.61 8.17 -6.15
CA PHE A 461 -15.63 7.35 -6.81
C PHE A 461 -16.74 6.92 -5.85
N GLY A 462 -16.45 6.71 -4.56
CA GLY A 462 -17.50 6.53 -3.53
C GLY A 462 -18.44 7.72 -3.43
N TYR A 463 -17.90 8.94 -3.47
CA TYR A 463 -18.67 10.17 -3.51
C TYR A 463 -19.49 10.32 -4.80
N ILE A 464 -18.90 10.01 -5.96
CA ILE A 464 -19.59 10.05 -7.26
C ILE A 464 -20.75 9.04 -7.28
N ALA A 465 -20.51 7.79 -6.86
CA ALA A 465 -21.54 6.76 -6.79
C ALA A 465 -22.71 7.20 -5.90
N ALA A 466 -22.41 7.69 -4.69
CA ALA A 466 -23.43 8.16 -3.75
C ALA A 466 -24.25 9.33 -4.33
N ARG A 467 -23.62 10.30 -5.01
CA ARG A 467 -24.31 11.39 -5.69
C ARG A 467 -25.19 10.90 -6.84
N HIS A 468 -24.68 9.97 -7.63
CA HIS A 468 -25.44 9.39 -8.73
C HIS A 468 -26.69 8.66 -8.21
N ILE A 469 -26.56 7.85 -7.15
CA ILE A 469 -27.69 7.17 -6.50
C ILE A 469 -28.70 8.18 -5.94
N ALA A 470 -28.24 9.22 -5.25
CA ALA A 470 -29.11 10.23 -4.65
C ALA A 470 -29.89 11.06 -5.69
N GLY A 471 -29.32 11.26 -6.89
CA GLY A 471 -29.96 11.97 -7.99
C GLY A 471 -31.04 11.18 -8.74
N ARG A 472 -31.20 9.88 -8.48
CA ARG A 472 -32.18 9.03 -9.18
C ARG A 472 -33.59 9.17 -8.60
N PRO A 473 -34.65 9.12 -9.44
CA PRO A 473 -36.02 8.96 -8.96
C PRO A 473 -36.13 7.68 -8.11
N GLY A 474 -36.80 7.75 -6.96
CA GLY A 474 -36.95 6.58 -6.08
C GLY A 474 -37.78 5.50 -6.75
N ASN A 475 -37.23 4.28 -6.89
CA ASN A 475 -37.95 3.15 -7.46
C ASN A 475 -39.02 2.67 -6.45
N GLN A 476 -40.30 2.70 -6.84
CA GLN A 476 -41.43 2.44 -5.94
C GLN A 476 -41.63 0.93 -5.64
N ASP A 477 -40.92 0.03 -6.34
CA ASP A 477 -41.14 -1.43 -6.28
C ASP A 477 -40.14 -2.23 -5.42
N ILE A 478 -39.22 -1.55 -4.70
CA ILE A 478 -38.18 -2.22 -3.89
C ILE A 478 -38.79 -3.13 -2.81
N SER A 479 -39.95 -2.77 -2.24
CA SER A 479 -40.62 -3.55 -1.19
C SER A 479 -41.22 -4.87 -1.71
N ALA A 480 -41.69 -4.91 -2.95
CA ALA A 480 -42.37 -6.08 -3.53
C ALA A 480 -41.40 -7.21 -3.91
N VAL A 481 -40.15 -6.88 -4.27
CA VAL A 481 -39.10 -7.86 -4.58
C VAL A 481 -38.57 -8.52 -3.31
N ILE A 482 -38.49 -7.78 -2.20
CA ILE A 482 -38.00 -8.30 -0.91
C ILE A 482 -38.99 -9.29 -0.29
N SER A 483 -40.30 -9.09 -0.49
CA SER A 483 -41.36 -9.90 0.14
C SER A 483 -41.65 -11.23 -0.55
N LYS A 484 -41.23 -11.44 -1.81
CA LYS A 484 -41.64 -12.63 -2.59
C LYS A 484 -40.88 -13.91 -2.21
N ASP A 485 -39.68 -13.82 -1.65
CA ASP A 485 -38.86 -15.00 -1.31
C ASP A 485 -38.98 -15.46 0.16
N SER A 486 -39.73 -14.75 1.01
CA SER A 486 -39.95 -15.15 2.42
C SER A 486 -41.11 -16.13 2.61
N THR A 487 -41.69 -16.65 1.53
CA THR A 487 -42.82 -17.62 1.58
C THR A 487 -42.43 -19.03 1.14
N HIS A 488 -41.36 -19.61 1.69
CA HIS A 488 -41.15 -21.06 1.63
C HIS A 488 -40.40 -21.63 2.86
N ILE A 489 -40.79 -21.22 4.07
CA ILE A 489 -40.53 -22.03 5.27
C ILE A 489 -41.80 -22.00 6.11
N GLY A 490 -42.70 -22.96 5.88
CA GLY A 490 -43.93 -23.05 6.64
C GLY A 490 -44.87 -24.16 6.16
N GLY A 491 -44.68 -25.35 6.72
CA GLY A 491 -45.77 -26.30 6.96
C GLY A 491 -45.95 -27.40 5.92
N ASN A 492 -45.50 -28.60 6.25
CA ASN A 492 -46.42 -29.73 6.24
C ASN A 492 -46.16 -30.61 7.47
N SER A 493 -47.29 -30.97 8.07
CA SER A 493 -47.57 -31.79 9.24
C SER A 493 -46.74 -33.05 9.40
#